data_AF-A0A6F9B5Q8-F1
#
_entry.id   AF-A0A6F9B5Q8-F1
#
_cell.length_a   1.000
_cell.length_b   1.000
_cell.length_c   1.000
_cell.angle_alpha   90.00
_cell.angle_beta   90.00
_cell.angle_gamma   90.00
#
_symmetry.space_group_name_H-M   'P 1'
#
loop_
_entity.id
_entity.type
_entity.pdbx_description
1 polymer ?
#
loop_
_entity_poly.entity_id
_entity_poly.type
_entity_poly.pdbx_seq_one_letter_code
_entity_poly.pdbx_strand_id
1 'polypeptide(L)'
;MLKSGKKIKLSRAEVMQKIGELFSLRHCINLSSDLLITPDFYWDRENLEMLYDKTCQFLNINRRVKVVNEKLQHCTELTDLMRNHLSEKHSLRLEWMIVILITIEVMFELGRVIF
;
A
#
# COMPACT_ATOMS: atom_id res chain seq x y z
N MET A 1 7.95 -14.58 -8.32
CA MET A 1 7.42 -15.30 -7.13
C MET A 1 5.92 -15.55 -7.23
N LEU A 2 5.08 -14.57 -7.64
CA LEU A 2 3.68 -14.83 -8.04
C LEU A 2 3.55 -15.74 -9.27
N LYS A 3 4.50 -15.63 -10.21
CA LYS A 3 4.61 -16.49 -11.41
C LYS A 3 4.77 -18.00 -11.10
N SER A 4 5.04 -18.36 -9.85
CA SER A 4 5.28 -19.74 -9.41
C SER A 4 4.08 -20.36 -8.66
N GLY A 5 2.95 -19.65 -8.53
CA GLY A 5 1.74 -20.15 -7.86
C GLY A 5 1.86 -20.36 -6.34
N LYS A 6 2.98 -20.00 -5.72
CA LYS A 6 3.16 -20.11 -4.27
C LYS A 6 2.29 -19.08 -3.55
N LYS A 7 1.37 -19.55 -2.70
CA LYS A 7 0.56 -18.70 -1.81
C LYS A 7 1.48 -17.88 -0.92
N ILE A 8 1.36 -16.56 -1.01
CA ILE A 8 2.04 -15.64 -0.11
C ILE A 8 1.38 -15.76 1.27
N LYS A 9 2.14 -16.21 2.27
CA LYS A 9 1.69 -16.30 3.66
C LYS A 9 2.02 -14.99 4.37
N LEU A 10 1.20 -13.96 4.13
CA LEU A 10 1.24 -12.70 4.88
C LEU A 10 -0.09 -12.56 5.64
N SER A 11 -0.01 -12.27 6.93
CA SER A 11 -1.15 -11.99 7.79
C SER A 11 -1.68 -10.57 7.55
N ARG A 12 -2.91 -10.30 8.00
CA ARG A 12 -3.52 -8.96 7.89
C ARG A 12 -2.69 -7.88 8.59
N ALA A 13 -2.12 -8.23 9.74
CA ALA A 13 -1.29 -7.34 10.52
C ALA A 13 -0.01 -6.96 9.76
N GLU A 14 0.67 -7.95 9.16
CA GLU A 14 1.88 -7.71 8.38
C GLU A 14 1.60 -6.87 7.13
N VAL A 15 0.49 -7.13 6.43
CA VAL A 15 0.08 -6.29 5.29
C VAL A 15 -0.17 -4.85 5.75
N MET A 16 -0.89 -4.64 6.85
CA MET A 16 -1.17 -3.31 7.38
C MET A 16 0.12 -2.58 7.81
N GLN A 17 1.07 -3.29 8.40
CA GLN A 17 2.37 -2.73 8.75
C GLN A 17 3.13 -2.27 7.50
N LYS A 18 3.15 -3.06 6.43
CA LYS A 18 3.78 -2.68 5.16
C LYS A 18 3.09 -1.49 4.48
N ILE A 19 1.76 -1.39 4.56
CA ILE A 19 1.05 -0.18 4.13
C ILE A 19 1.57 1.04 4.90
N GLY A 20 1.67 0.95 6.23
CA GLY A 20 2.16 2.04 7.07
C GLY A 20 3.59 2.47 6.73
N GLU A 21 4.50 1.51 6.54
CA GLU A 21 5.87 1.76 6.10
C GLU A 21 5.91 2.51 4.75
N LEU A 22 5.11 2.08 3.77
CA LEU A 22 5.02 2.72 2.45
C LEU A 22 4.48 4.15 2.55
N PHE A 23 3.46 4.38 3.37
CA PHE A 23 2.91 5.73 3.61
C PHE A 23 3.94 6.65 4.28
N SER A 24 4.66 6.15 5.28
CA SER A 24 5.73 6.91 5.93
C SER A 24 6.84 7.27 4.94
N LEU A 25 7.21 6.33 4.07
CA LEU A 25 8.22 6.57 3.05
C LEU A 25 7.74 7.59 2.01
N ARG A 26 6.49 7.51 1.56
CA ARG A 26 5.88 8.50 0.65
C ARG A 26 5.92 9.89 1.24
N HIS A 27 5.55 10.00 2.52
CA HIS A 27 5.56 11.27 3.23
C HIS A 27 6.97 11.85 3.32
N CYS A 28 7.97 11.05 3.69
CA CYS A 28 9.36 11.48 3.76
C CYS A 28 9.92 11.93 2.40
N ILE A 29 9.61 11.20 1.33
CA ILE A 29 10.05 11.55 -0.03
C ILE A 29 9.38 12.84 -0.50
N ASN A 30 8.07 12.99 -0.31
CA ASN A 30 7.37 14.21 -0.73
C ASN A 30 7.83 15.43 0.09
N LEU A 31 8.07 15.29 1.39
CA LEU A 31 8.65 16.35 2.21
C LEU A 31 10.05 16.73 1.73
N SER A 32 10.86 15.74 1.35
CA SER A 32 12.17 15.98 0.75
C SER A 32 12.07 16.62 -0.63
N SER A 33 10.98 16.37 -1.37
CA SER A 33 10.71 16.97 -2.68
C SER A 33 10.21 18.42 -2.58
N ASP A 34 9.43 18.76 -1.56
CA ASP A 34 9.11 20.16 -1.25
C ASP A 34 10.38 20.95 -0.91
N LEU A 35 11.38 20.30 -0.31
CA LEU A 35 12.71 20.87 -0.06
C LEU A 35 13.56 21.06 -1.34
N LEU A 36 13.12 20.53 -2.49
CA LEU A 36 13.74 20.74 -3.80
C LEU A 36 13.20 21.97 -4.53
N ILE A 37 12.14 22.59 -4.02
CA ILE A 37 11.75 23.93 -4.44
C ILE A 37 12.85 24.87 -3.96
N THR A 38 13.38 25.69 -4.86
CA THR A 38 14.42 26.67 -4.54
C THR A 38 14.00 27.46 -3.30
N PRO A 39 14.72 27.34 -2.16
CA PRO A 39 14.32 28.01 -0.94
C PRO A 39 14.22 29.52 -1.11
N ASP A 40 13.21 30.14 -0.49
CA ASP A 40 12.92 31.59 -0.60
C ASP A 40 14.13 32.49 -0.30
N PHE A 41 15.06 32.02 0.54
CA PHE A 41 16.33 32.68 0.84
C PHE A 41 17.16 33.03 -0.41
N TYR A 42 17.02 32.25 -1.50
CA TYR A 42 17.76 32.46 -2.73
C TYR A 42 17.04 33.37 -3.72
N TRP A 43 15.76 33.68 -3.54
CA TRP A 43 14.99 34.52 -4.48
C TRP A 43 15.51 35.95 -4.57
N ASP A 44 16.06 36.51 -3.50
CA ASP A 44 16.67 37.85 -3.51
C ASP A 44 18.08 37.86 -4.13
N ARG A 45 18.60 36.69 -4.57
CA ARG A 45 19.99 36.51 -5.02
C ARG A 45 20.05 35.61 -6.26
N GLU A 46 19.84 36.20 -7.43
CA GLU A 46 19.83 35.51 -8.74
C GLU A 46 21.04 34.59 -8.97
N ASN A 47 22.23 34.98 -8.49
CA ASN A 47 23.45 34.18 -8.64
C ASN A 47 23.45 32.89 -7.80
N LEU A 48 22.85 32.90 -6.61
CA LEU A 48 22.75 31.69 -5.78
C LEU A 48 21.61 30.78 -6.26
N GLU A 49 20.49 31.35 -6.68
CA GLU A 49 19.38 30.60 -7.31
C GLU A 49 19.88 29.83 -8.54
N MET A 50 20.59 30.50 -9.45
CA MET A 50 21.13 29.84 -10.64
C MET A 50 22.13 28.72 -10.31
N LEU A 51 22.91 28.87 -9.24
CA LEU A 51 23.85 27.83 -8.79
C LEU A 51 23.14 26.63 -8.17
N TYR A 52 22.09 26.88 -7.39
CA TYR A 52 21.23 25.84 -6.81
C TYR A 52 20.57 25.02 -7.92
N ASP A 53 19.93 25.69 -8.89
CA ASP A 53 19.24 25.04 -10.01
C ASP A 53 20.19 24.20 -10.86
N LYS A 54 21.37 24.73 -11.20
CA LYS A 54 22.40 23.98 -11.94
C LYS A 54 22.85 22.73 -11.18
N THR A 55 23.00 22.84 -9.87
CA THR A 55 23.41 21.72 -9.01
C THR A 55 22.31 20.65 -8.92
N CYS A 56 21.06 21.07 -8.74
CA CYS A 56 19.88 20.19 -8.74
C CYS A 56 19.71 19.46 -10.08
N GLN A 57 19.94 20.16 -11.18
CA GLN A 57 19.91 19.59 -12.53
C GLN A 57 21.08 18.63 -12.77
N PHE A 58 22.31 19.01 -12.39
CA PHE A 58 23.50 18.17 -12.50
C PHE A 58 23.35 16.85 -11.71
N LEU A 59 22.84 16.94 -10.48
CA LEU A 59 22.57 15.78 -9.62
C LEU A 59 21.29 15.02 -10.01
N ASN A 60 20.54 15.50 -11.01
CA ASN A 60 19.31 14.89 -11.51
C ASN A 60 18.28 14.61 -10.40
N ILE A 61 18.17 15.50 -9.41
CA ILE A 61 17.40 15.19 -8.19
C ILE A 61 15.92 14.93 -8.51
N ASN A 62 15.33 15.77 -9.37
CA ASN A 62 13.95 15.62 -9.86
C ASN A 62 13.69 14.25 -10.50
N ARG A 63 14.60 13.77 -11.36
CA ARG A 63 14.48 12.46 -12.00
C ARG A 63 14.54 11.33 -10.98
N ARG A 64 15.42 11.43 -9.98
CA ARG A 64 15.58 10.41 -8.94
C ARG A 64 14.34 10.32 -8.06
N VAL A 65 13.80 11.46 -7.63
CA VAL A 65 12.54 11.51 -6.86
C VAL A 65 11.38 10.89 -7.65
N LYS A 66 11.27 11.22 -8.94
CA LYS A 66 10.24 10.64 -9.81
C LYS A 66 10.31 9.11 -9.85
N VAL A 67 11.50 8.54 -10.07
CA VAL A 67 11.69 7.08 -10.12
C VAL A 67 11.33 6.42 -8.79
N VAL A 68 11.67 7.03 -7.65
CA VAL A 68 11.31 6.48 -6.34
C VAL A 68 9.81 6.53 -6.13
N ASN A 69 9.15 7.65 -6.50
CA ASN A 69 7.69 7.77 -6.42
C ASN A 69 6.96 6.73 -7.31
N GLU A 70 7.45 6.46 -8.52
CA GLU A 70 6.92 5.40 -9.39
C GLU A 70 7.06 4.01 -8.75
N LYS A 71 8.24 3.69 -8.19
CA LYS A 71 8.45 2.42 -7.48
C LYS A 71 7.52 2.27 -6.28
N LEU A 72 7.34 3.35 -5.53
CA LEU A 72 6.47 3.37 -4.36
C LEU A 72 5.00 3.20 -4.74
N GLN A 73 4.59 3.76 -5.88
CA GLN A 73 3.26 3.56 -6.44
C GLN A 73 3.02 2.07 -6.77
N HIS A 74 3.98 1.39 -7.41
CA HIS A 74 3.87 -0.05 -7.67
C HIS A 74 3.79 -0.89 -6.38
N CYS A 75 4.54 -0.53 -5.34
CA CYS A 75 4.43 -1.20 -4.04
C CYS A 75 3.05 -0.98 -3.40
N THR A 76 2.49 0.21 -3.54
CA THR A 76 1.14 0.53 -3.04
C THR A 76 0.09 -0.31 -3.75
N GLU A 77 0.14 -0.38 -5.08
CA GLU A 77 -0.74 -1.22 -5.91
C GLU A 77 -0.67 -2.69 -5.52
N LEU A 78 0.54 -3.22 -5.32
CA LEU A 78 0.72 -4.60 -4.85
C LEU A 78 0.08 -4.82 -3.48
N THR A 79 0.22 -3.85 -2.58
CA THR A 79 -0.32 -3.97 -1.23
C THR A 79 -1.85 -3.89 -1.20
N ASP A 80 -2.46 -3.10 -2.09
CA ASP A 80 -3.91 -3.09 -2.29
C ASP A 80 -4.43 -4.43 -2.83
N LEU A 81 -3.72 -5.03 -3.79
CA LEU A 81 -4.04 -6.38 -4.28
C LEU A 81 -4.00 -7.41 -3.14
N MET A 82 -2.98 -7.34 -2.28
CA MET A 82 -2.88 -8.21 -1.11
C MET A 82 -4.03 -8.01 -0.12
N ARG A 83 -4.40 -6.75 0.14
CA ARG A 83 -5.52 -6.39 1.02
C ARG A 83 -6.84 -6.96 0.48
N ASN A 84 -7.10 -6.82 -0.82
CA ASN A 84 -8.29 -7.33 -1.48
C ASN A 84 -8.37 -8.86 -1.37
N HIS A 85 -7.29 -9.56 -1.69
CA HIS A 85 -7.22 -11.03 -1.57
C HIS A 85 -7.48 -11.51 -0.12
N LEU A 86 -7.01 -10.76 0.87
CA LEU A 86 -7.26 -11.10 2.28
C LEU A 86 -8.72 -10.84 2.69
N SER A 87 -9.34 -9.78 2.14
CA SER A 87 -10.76 -9.47 2.32
C SER A 87 -11.65 -10.55 1.72
N GLU A 88 -11.35 -11.03 0.51
CA GLU A 88 -12.07 -12.14 -0.13
C GLU A 88 -12.02 -13.41 0.73
N LYS A 89 -10.82 -13.78 1.23
CA LYS A 89 -10.67 -14.93 2.12
C LYS A 89 -11.50 -14.79 3.40
N HIS A 90 -11.60 -13.58 3.94
CA HIS A 90 -12.44 -13.31 5.10
C HIS A 90 -13.93 -13.44 4.76
N SER A 91 -14.38 -12.89 3.64
CA SER A 91 -15.76 -13.00 3.15
C SER A 91 -16.18 -14.45 2.96
N LEU A 92 -15.33 -15.26 2.30
CA LEU A 92 -15.57 -16.69 2.11
C LEU A 92 -15.70 -17.45 3.43
N ARG A 93 -14.93 -17.07 4.46
CA ARG A 93 -15.05 -17.69 5.78
C ARG A 93 -16.38 -17.36 6.44
N LEU A 94 -16.85 -16.11 6.33
CA LEU A 94 -18.16 -15.72 6.85
C LEU A 94 -19.29 -16.44 6.11
N GLU A 95 -19.19 -16.56 4.79
CA GLU A 95 -20.16 -17.31 3.97
C GLU A 95 -20.26 -18.76 4.42
N TRP A 96 -19.13 -19.46 4.59
CA TRP A 96 -19.11 -20.83 5.10
C TRP A 96 -19.70 -20.95 6.52
N MET A 97 -19.46 -19.97 7.39
CA MET A 97 -20.05 -19.95 8.73
C MET A 97 -21.58 -19.87 8.66
N ILE A 98 -22.13 -19.04 7.77
CA ILE A 98 -23.58 -18.90 7.57
C ILE A 98 -24.18 -20.22 7.05
N VAL A 99 -23.55 -20.86 6.06
CA VAL A 99 -24.01 -22.15 5.53
C VAL A 99 -24.06 -23.22 6.63
N ILE A 100 -23.04 -23.28 7.49
CA ILE A 100 -22.99 -24.22 8.62
C ILE A 100 -24.12 -23.93 9.62
N LEU A 101 -24.33 -22.66 9.98
CA LEU A 101 -25.37 -22.27 10.92
C LEU A 101 -26.78 -22.64 10.42
N ILE A 102 -27.08 -22.36 9.14
CA ILE A 102 -28.36 -22.74 8.52
C ILE A 102 -28.52 -24.27 8.50
N THR A 103 -27.45 -25.00 8.17
CA THR A 103 -27.48 -26.48 8.15
C THR A 103 -27.82 -27.03 9.53
N ILE A 104 -27.21 -26.51 10.59
CA ILE A 104 -27.47 -26.91 11.97
C ILE A 104 -28.92 -26.62 12.36
N GLU A 105 -29.43 -25.42 12.03
CA GLU A 105 -30.82 -25.02 12.30
C GLU A 105 -31.82 -26.00 11.66
N VAL A 106 -31.62 -26.30 10.38
CA VAL A 106 -32.49 -27.25 9.64
C VAL A 106 -32.41 -28.66 10.23
N MET A 107 -31.23 -29.11 10.65
CA MET A 107 -31.07 -30.43 11.29
C MET A 107 -31.82 -30.50 12.63
N PHE A 108 -31.79 -29.44 13.45
CA PHE A 108 -32.54 -29.38 14.70
C PHE A 108 -34.04 -29.39 14.46
N GLU A 109 -34.53 -28.61 13.49
CA GLU A 109 -35.96 -28.56 13.15
C GLU A 109 -36.45 -29.92 12.62
N LEU A 110 -35.67 -30.59 11.77
CA LEU A 110 -35.99 -31.94 11.31
C LEU A 110 -36.00 -32.96 12.45
N GLY A 111 -35.01 -32.90 13.34
CA GLY A 111 -34.97 -33.77 14.53
C GLY A 111 -36.21 -33.58 15.42
N ARG A 112 -36.66 -32.33 15.61
CA ARG A 112 -37.86 -31.97 16.36
C ARG A 112 -39.16 -32.43 15.72
N VAL A 113 -39.23 -32.44 14.39
CA VAL A 113 -40.42 -32.90 13.66
C VAL A 113 -40.52 -34.43 13.66
N ILE A 114 -39.37 -35.13 13.66
CA ILE A 114 -39.32 -36.59 13.60
C ILE A 114 -39.50 -37.24 14.98
N PHE A 115 -39.05 -36.60 16.06
CA PHE A 115 -39.10 -37.10 17.44
C PHE A 115 -40.08 -36.30 18.31
#